data_AF-A0A2E6HDS6-F1
#
_entry.id   AF-A0A2E6HDS6-F1
#
_cell.length_a   1.000
_cell.length_b   1.000
_cell.length_c   1.000
_cell.angle_alpha   90.00
_cell.angle_beta   90.00
_cell.angle_gamma   90.00
#
_symmetry.space_group_name_H-M   'P 1'
#
loop_
_entity.id
_entity.type
_entity.pdbx_description
1 polymer ?
#
loop_
_entity_poly.entity_id
_entity_poly.type
_entity_poly.pdbx_seq_one_letter_code
_entity_poly.pdbx_strand_id
1 'polypeptide(L)'
;MTFSNQISLFASCCQVFRLILRRQFFSRQTIVITVLLGLAFTITMVWLVTDSYVRSPIRGTTTQALSPETNAYYVVGERVDAESVICFVQGRRGGKREIKARVSGIISEILFENEKNVRRRETLVRIQPDRTGSQLAREILSPLFMGFLLPIISLGYASAAISGERTNRTLVYLLSTSIPRPLIYCSLYSAVLVLTLTVTLGCLASICFLIGANGVEVLYKYVPVVFVSTISYVSLFLLFSAWVRRATFLALAYALMVETLTANMPGVVKSITVSFYANSWLYDKSLSLGLEPNIPAYNPVMAGTSQLVLVLASLVFLVLGMWIFSRKEYD
;
A
#
# COMPACT_ATOMS: atom_id res chain seq x y z
N MET A 1 -2.71 33.61 36.86
CA MET A 1 -2.29 34.13 35.53
C MET A 1 -1.75 33.05 34.58
N THR A 2 -1.13 31.97 35.06
CA THR A 2 -0.61 30.87 34.20
C THR A 2 -1.69 30.06 33.48
N PHE A 3 -2.83 29.79 34.13
CA PHE A 3 -3.91 28.97 33.55
C PHE A 3 -4.63 29.67 32.37
N SER A 4 -4.87 30.98 32.47
CA SER A 4 -5.48 31.77 31.38
C SER A 4 -4.59 31.86 30.14
N ASN A 5 -3.27 31.94 30.32
CA ASN A 5 -2.31 31.94 29.21
C ASN A 5 -2.17 30.57 28.54
N GLN A 6 -2.30 29.48 29.31
CA GLN A 6 -2.32 28.12 28.76
C GLN A 6 -3.57 27.89 27.90
N ILE A 7 -4.73 28.37 28.35
CA ILE A 7 -6.00 28.27 27.60
C ILE A 7 -5.95 29.09 26.31
N SER A 8 -5.40 30.30 26.33
CA SER A 8 -5.28 31.13 25.13
C SER A 8 -4.28 30.54 24.13
N LEU A 9 -3.13 30.01 24.59
CA LEU A 9 -2.18 29.30 23.74
C LEU A 9 -2.79 28.06 23.08
N PHE A 10 -3.58 27.28 23.83
CA PHE A 10 -4.28 26.12 23.30
C PHE A 10 -5.34 26.52 22.25
N ALA A 11 -6.08 27.60 22.49
CA ALA A 11 -7.05 28.13 21.54
C ALA A 11 -6.38 28.60 20.24
N SER A 12 -5.25 29.32 20.32
CA SER A 12 -4.50 29.75 19.14
C SER A 12 -3.91 28.56 18.37
N CYS A 13 -3.39 27.54 19.07
CA CYS A 13 -2.93 26.30 18.46
C CYS A 13 -4.06 25.58 17.70
N CYS A 14 -5.27 25.52 18.30
CA CYS A 14 -6.44 24.93 17.68
C CYS A 14 -6.93 25.73 16.45
N GLN A 15 -6.83 27.06 16.48
CA GLN A 15 -7.12 27.90 15.33
C GLN A 15 -6.15 27.63 14.16
N VAL A 16 -4.84 27.56 14.43
CA VAL A 16 -3.83 27.20 13.43
C VAL A 16 -4.11 25.82 12.85
N PHE A 17 -4.39 24.83 13.70
CA PHE A 17 -4.80 23.49 13.29
C PHE A 17 -6.01 23.52 12.32
N ARG A 18 -7.09 24.24 12.67
CA ARG A 18 -8.29 24.32 11.83
C ARG A 18 -8.03 25.03 10.49
N LEU A 19 -7.22 26.10 10.50
CA LEU A 19 -6.86 26.83 9.30
C LEU A 19 -6.05 25.95 8.33
N ILE A 20 -5.05 25.24 8.84
CA ILE A 20 -4.25 24.29 8.06
C ILE A 20 -5.15 23.19 7.51
N LEU A 21 -6.03 22.63 8.34
CA LEU A 21 -6.92 21.55 7.93
C LEU A 21 -7.83 21.98 6.77
N ARG A 22 -8.46 23.16 6.87
CA ARG A 22 -9.32 23.71 5.81
C ARG A 22 -8.52 24.00 4.54
N ARG A 23 -7.32 24.55 4.67
CA ARG A 23 -6.49 24.93 3.53
C ARG A 23 -5.91 23.71 2.79
N GLN A 24 -5.46 22.69 3.52
CA GLN A 24 -4.96 21.46 2.95
C GLN A 24 -6.06 20.72 2.18
N PHE A 25 -7.30 20.70 2.69
CA PHE A 25 -8.41 20.05 2.01
C PHE A 25 -8.68 20.60 0.60
N PHE A 26 -8.50 21.90 0.38
CA PHE A 26 -8.69 22.55 -0.94
C PHE A 26 -7.38 22.77 -1.71
N SER A 27 -6.30 22.08 -1.35
CA SER A 27 -5.01 22.20 -2.02
C SER A 27 -4.98 21.47 -3.37
N ARG A 28 -4.14 21.96 -4.30
CA ARG A 28 -3.82 21.26 -5.57
C ARG A 28 -3.32 19.83 -5.31
N GLN A 29 -2.65 19.61 -4.18
CA GLN A 29 -2.17 18.28 -3.80
C GLN A 29 -3.29 17.32 -3.43
N THR A 30 -4.38 17.81 -2.84
CA THR A 30 -5.55 16.97 -2.53
C THR A 30 -6.17 16.47 -3.82
N ILE A 31 -6.24 17.29 -4.87
CA ILE A 31 -6.71 16.84 -6.20
C ILE A 31 -5.85 15.68 -6.70
N VAL A 32 -4.51 15.81 -6.65
CA VAL A 32 -3.58 14.75 -7.07
C VAL A 32 -3.78 13.48 -6.25
N ILE A 33 -3.91 13.61 -4.93
CA ILE A 33 -4.13 12.48 -4.02
C ILE A 33 -5.46 11.80 -4.32
N THR A 34 -6.55 12.55 -4.51
CA THR A 34 -7.86 12.00 -4.87
C THR A 34 -7.83 11.25 -6.20
N VAL A 35 -7.09 11.77 -7.20
CA VAL A 35 -6.89 11.08 -8.48
C VAL A 35 -6.11 9.77 -8.28
N LEU A 36 -5.04 9.77 -7.47
CA LEU A 36 -4.27 8.56 -7.15
C LEU A 36 -5.11 7.53 -6.40
N LEU A 37 -5.97 7.97 -5.48
CA LEU A 37 -6.92 7.10 -4.76
C LEU A 37 -7.94 6.50 -5.73
N GLY A 38 -8.50 7.30 -6.63
CA GLY A 38 -9.39 6.83 -7.68
C GLY A 38 -8.73 5.79 -8.59
N LEU A 39 -7.48 6.02 -8.97
CA LEU A 39 -6.69 5.07 -9.77
C LEU A 39 -6.41 3.77 -8.99
N ALA A 40 -6.06 3.85 -7.71
CA ALA A 40 -5.88 2.65 -6.89
C ALA A 40 -7.17 1.84 -6.75
N PHE A 41 -8.31 2.53 -6.63
CA PHE A 41 -9.63 1.91 -6.59
C PHE A 41 -9.99 1.25 -7.92
N THR A 42 -9.75 1.91 -9.06
CA THR A 42 -9.99 1.31 -10.38
C THR A 42 -9.08 0.12 -10.64
N ILE A 43 -7.80 0.16 -10.25
CA ILE A 43 -6.91 -1.01 -10.31
C ILE A 43 -7.49 -2.17 -9.49
N THR A 44 -7.97 -1.90 -8.28
CA THR A 44 -8.57 -2.93 -7.42
C THR A 44 -9.84 -3.50 -8.04
N MET A 45 -10.69 -2.67 -8.63
CA MET A 45 -11.90 -3.10 -9.34
C MET A 45 -11.58 -3.94 -10.57
N VAL A 46 -10.62 -3.51 -11.39
CA VAL A 46 -10.16 -4.29 -12.54
C VAL A 46 -9.62 -5.63 -12.07
N TRP A 47 -8.77 -5.64 -11.03
CA TRP A 47 -8.26 -6.86 -10.44
C TRP A 47 -9.40 -7.77 -9.96
N LEU A 48 -10.42 -7.24 -9.29
CA LEU A 48 -11.56 -8.01 -8.80
C LEU A 48 -12.33 -8.72 -9.92
N VAL A 49 -12.58 -8.02 -11.04
CA VAL A 49 -13.38 -8.50 -12.17
C VAL A 49 -12.56 -9.34 -13.16
N THR A 50 -11.23 -9.27 -13.12
CA THR A 50 -10.38 -9.98 -14.10
C THR A 50 -10.43 -11.49 -13.90
N ASP A 51 -10.73 -12.24 -14.97
CA ASP A 51 -10.67 -13.70 -14.96
C ASP A 51 -9.23 -14.21 -15.11
N SER A 52 -8.98 -15.39 -14.54
CA SER A 52 -7.73 -16.14 -14.71
C SER A 52 -7.83 -17.09 -15.92
N TYR A 53 -6.77 -17.11 -16.73
CA TYR A 53 -6.69 -17.94 -17.93
C TYR A 53 -5.69 -19.08 -17.75
N VAL A 54 -6.16 -20.32 -17.84
CA VAL A 54 -5.29 -21.51 -17.86
C VAL A 54 -4.86 -21.78 -19.30
N ARG A 55 -3.55 -21.76 -19.56
CA ARG A 55 -2.99 -21.91 -20.91
C ARG A 55 -2.19 -23.20 -21.06
N SER A 56 -2.22 -23.77 -22.26
CA SER A 56 -1.47 -25.00 -22.54
C SER A 56 0.05 -24.75 -22.53
N PRO A 57 0.84 -25.50 -21.74
CA PRO A 57 2.30 -25.35 -21.70
C PRO A 57 2.99 -25.97 -22.91
N ILE A 58 2.33 -26.89 -23.60
CA ILE A 58 2.86 -27.69 -24.72
C ILE A 58 1.90 -27.71 -25.91
N ARG A 59 2.38 -28.12 -27.08
CA ARG A 59 1.53 -28.42 -28.24
C ARG A 59 1.12 -29.89 -28.17
N GLY A 60 -0.16 -30.18 -28.36
CA GLY A 60 -0.68 -31.53 -28.19
C GLY A 60 -2.17 -31.64 -28.42
N THR A 61 -2.73 -32.83 -28.18
CA THR A 61 -4.18 -33.07 -28.18
C THR A 61 -4.72 -32.99 -26.76
N THR A 62 -5.85 -32.31 -26.57
CA THR A 62 -6.53 -32.19 -25.27
C THR A 62 -7.47 -33.35 -25.02
N THR A 63 -7.42 -33.94 -23.83
CA THR A 63 -8.45 -34.89 -23.36
C THR A 63 -8.97 -34.48 -22.00
N GLN A 64 -10.31 -34.53 -21.83
CA GLN A 64 -10.94 -34.22 -20.54
C GLN A 64 -10.70 -35.32 -19.51
N ALA A 65 -10.68 -36.58 -19.94
CA ALA A 65 -10.52 -37.72 -19.06
C ALA A 65 -9.14 -38.39 -19.19
N LEU A 66 -8.74 -39.15 -18.17
CA LEU A 66 -7.54 -40.00 -18.21
C LEU A 66 -7.74 -41.22 -19.14
N SER A 67 -8.99 -41.73 -19.18
CA SER A 67 -9.46 -42.87 -19.96
C SER A 67 -10.76 -42.51 -20.70
N PRO A 68 -11.00 -43.00 -21.93
CA PRO A 68 -12.19 -42.66 -22.74
C PRO A 68 -13.53 -43.05 -22.11
N GLU A 69 -13.55 -43.93 -21.10
CA GLU A 69 -14.76 -44.37 -20.39
C GLU A 69 -15.09 -43.55 -19.12
N THR A 70 -14.22 -42.61 -18.73
CA THR A 70 -14.43 -41.77 -17.53
C THR A 70 -15.12 -40.46 -17.92
N ASN A 71 -16.17 -40.09 -17.17
CA ASN A 71 -16.89 -38.83 -17.38
C ASN A 71 -15.99 -37.60 -17.28
N ALA A 72 -16.40 -36.52 -17.95
CA ALA A 72 -15.75 -35.21 -17.86
C ALA A 72 -15.58 -34.78 -16.40
N TYR A 73 -14.37 -34.38 -16.01
CA TYR A 73 -14.08 -34.04 -14.61
C TYR A 73 -14.82 -32.79 -14.13
N TYR A 74 -15.09 -31.82 -15.01
CA TYR A 74 -15.70 -30.55 -14.62
C TYR A 74 -16.64 -29.98 -15.69
N VAL A 75 -17.73 -29.37 -15.23
CA VAL A 75 -18.70 -28.65 -16.07
C VAL A 75 -18.57 -27.13 -15.86
N VAL A 76 -18.98 -26.34 -16.84
CA VAL A 76 -19.09 -24.87 -16.69
C VAL A 76 -20.00 -24.54 -15.50
N GLY A 77 -19.54 -23.65 -14.63
CA GLY A 77 -20.23 -23.30 -13.38
C GLY A 77 -19.82 -24.12 -12.16
N GLU A 78 -19.00 -25.17 -12.33
CA GLU A 78 -18.48 -25.95 -11.21
C GLU A 78 -17.28 -25.25 -10.53
N ARG A 79 -17.19 -25.44 -9.21
CA ARG A 79 -16.09 -24.89 -8.39
C ARG A 79 -14.89 -25.84 -8.43
N VAL A 80 -13.72 -25.25 -8.61
CA VAL A 80 -12.46 -25.94 -8.85
C VAL A 80 -11.42 -25.43 -7.87
N ASP A 81 -10.60 -26.31 -7.31
CA ASP A 81 -9.50 -25.95 -6.43
C ASP A 81 -8.16 -25.83 -7.18
N ALA A 82 -7.20 -25.08 -6.66
CA ALA A 82 -5.95 -24.74 -7.36
C ALA A 82 -5.11 -25.95 -7.81
N GLU A 83 -5.15 -27.06 -7.04
CA GLU A 83 -4.40 -28.28 -7.36
C GLU A 83 -5.13 -29.26 -8.29
N SER A 84 -6.42 -29.03 -8.51
CA SER A 84 -7.25 -29.94 -9.29
C SER A 84 -6.86 -29.97 -10.76
N VAL A 85 -6.94 -31.17 -11.36
CA VAL A 85 -6.55 -31.41 -12.75
C VAL A 85 -7.74 -31.18 -13.66
N ILE A 86 -7.69 -30.11 -14.46
CA ILE A 86 -8.78 -29.71 -15.36
C ILE A 86 -8.80 -30.59 -16.62
N CYS A 87 -7.63 -30.80 -17.21
CA CYS A 87 -7.51 -31.54 -18.47
C CYS A 87 -6.11 -32.13 -18.63
N PHE A 88 -5.99 -33.11 -19.52
CA PHE A 88 -4.72 -33.67 -19.93
C PHE A 88 -4.36 -33.17 -21.32
N VAL A 89 -3.07 -32.90 -21.53
CA VAL A 89 -2.53 -32.57 -22.86
C VAL A 89 -1.51 -33.62 -23.24
N GLN A 90 -1.77 -34.36 -24.32
CA GLN A 90 -0.87 -35.37 -24.84
C GLN A 90 0.06 -34.75 -25.89
N GLY A 91 1.36 -34.78 -25.62
CA GLY A 91 2.37 -34.27 -26.54
C GLY A 91 2.67 -35.26 -27.67
N ARG A 92 3.31 -34.77 -28.75
CA ARG A 92 3.73 -35.59 -29.91
C ARG A 92 4.65 -36.78 -29.58
N ARG A 93 5.31 -36.77 -28.41
CA ARG A 93 6.16 -37.88 -27.93
C ARG A 93 5.39 -38.88 -27.04
N GLY A 94 4.06 -38.90 -27.11
CA GLY A 94 3.20 -39.85 -26.39
C GLY A 94 2.95 -39.52 -24.91
N GLY A 95 3.75 -38.65 -24.28
CA GLY A 95 3.56 -38.27 -22.87
C GLY A 95 2.31 -37.40 -22.63
N LYS A 96 1.44 -37.84 -21.72
CA LYS A 96 0.33 -37.05 -21.17
C LYS A 96 0.85 -36.15 -20.03
N ARG A 97 0.46 -34.87 -20.03
CA ARG A 97 0.69 -33.95 -18.91
C ARG A 97 -0.63 -33.49 -18.31
N GLU A 98 -0.69 -33.50 -16.99
CA GLU A 98 -1.82 -32.98 -16.21
C GLU A 98 -1.76 -31.46 -16.17
N ILE A 99 -2.85 -30.81 -16.55
CA ILE A 99 -2.99 -29.36 -16.46
C ILE A 99 -3.82 -29.02 -15.23
N LYS A 100 -3.16 -28.48 -14.21
CA LYS A 100 -3.81 -28.01 -12.99
C LYS A 100 -4.45 -26.64 -13.17
N ALA A 101 -5.51 -26.36 -12.42
CA ALA A 101 -6.22 -25.08 -12.42
C ALA A 101 -5.35 -23.88 -12.04
N ARG A 102 -4.35 -24.08 -11.15
CA ARG A 102 -3.47 -23.07 -10.55
C ARG A 102 -4.16 -22.07 -9.64
N VAL A 103 -5.45 -21.78 -9.86
CA VAL A 103 -6.25 -20.83 -9.10
C VAL A 103 -7.58 -21.48 -8.75
N SER A 104 -8.01 -21.35 -7.50
CA SER A 104 -9.32 -21.81 -7.05
C SER A 104 -10.40 -20.82 -7.48
N GLY A 105 -11.56 -21.31 -7.91
CA GLY A 105 -12.65 -20.48 -8.40
C GLY A 105 -13.70 -21.26 -9.17
N ILE A 106 -14.54 -20.55 -9.91
CA ILE A 106 -15.61 -21.13 -10.72
C ILE A 106 -15.19 -21.14 -12.18
N ILE A 107 -15.38 -22.26 -12.88
CA ILE A 107 -15.16 -22.30 -14.33
C ILE A 107 -16.20 -21.44 -15.03
N SER A 108 -15.77 -20.36 -15.67
CA SER A 108 -16.66 -19.49 -16.45
C SER A 108 -16.83 -19.98 -17.88
N GLU A 109 -15.77 -20.51 -18.49
CA GLU A 109 -15.82 -20.98 -19.88
C GLU A 109 -14.76 -22.06 -20.16
N ILE A 110 -15.17 -23.11 -20.87
CA ILE A 110 -14.29 -24.17 -21.38
C ILE A 110 -14.11 -23.94 -22.88
N LEU A 111 -12.89 -23.58 -23.29
CA LEU A 111 -12.56 -23.21 -24.67
C LEU A 111 -11.92 -24.37 -25.47
N PHE A 112 -11.64 -25.48 -24.80
CA PHE A 112 -11.05 -26.66 -25.43
C PHE A 112 -12.10 -27.74 -25.66
N GLU A 113 -11.87 -28.54 -26.69
CA GLU A 113 -12.75 -29.62 -27.12
C GLU A 113 -11.97 -30.95 -27.05
N ASN A 114 -12.67 -32.05 -26.84
CA ASN A 114 -12.03 -33.35 -26.68
C ASN A 114 -11.33 -33.75 -28.00
N GLU A 115 -10.12 -34.30 -27.91
CA GLU A 115 -9.29 -34.77 -29.04
C GLU A 115 -8.83 -33.68 -30.03
N LYS A 116 -9.03 -32.40 -29.70
CA LYS A 116 -8.61 -31.29 -30.55
C LYS A 116 -7.13 -30.96 -30.37
N ASN A 117 -6.47 -30.59 -31.47
CA ASN A 117 -5.09 -30.12 -31.44
C ASN A 117 -5.00 -28.69 -30.89
N VAL A 118 -4.22 -28.52 -29.82
CA VAL A 118 -4.00 -27.25 -29.13
C VAL A 118 -2.54 -26.80 -29.27
N ARG A 119 -2.34 -25.51 -29.48
CA ARG A 119 -1.04 -24.85 -29.56
C ARG A 119 -0.50 -24.47 -28.19
N ARG A 120 0.81 -24.29 -28.11
CA ARG A 120 1.45 -23.75 -26.91
C ARG A 120 0.92 -22.34 -26.64
N ARG A 121 0.58 -22.05 -25.38
CA ARG A 121 -0.04 -20.81 -24.87
C ARG A 121 -1.48 -20.55 -25.32
N GLU A 122 -2.12 -21.50 -26.00
CA GLU A 122 -3.55 -21.42 -26.28
C GLU A 122 -4.35 -21.57 -24.98
N THR A 123 -5.40 -20.78 -24.84
CA THR A 123 -6.24 -20.75 -23.64
C THR A 123 -7.14 -21.97 -23.64
N LEU A 124 -7.12 -22.71 -22.54
CA LEU A 124 -7.92 -23.91 -22.35
C LEU A 124 -9.20 -23.57 -21.61
N VAL A 125 -9.06 -22.93 -20.44
CA VAL A 125 -10.18 -22.64 -19.55
C VAL A 125 -10.05 -21.24 -18.99
N ARG A 126 -11.21 -20.59 -18.86
CA ARG A 126 -11.39 -19.33 -18.16
C ARG A 126 -12.00 -19.63 -16.79
N ILE A 127 -11.35 -19.14 -15.75
CA ILE A 127 -11.75 -19.36 -14.36
C ILE A 127 -11.97 -17.99 -13.73
N GLN A 128 -13.15 -17.80 -13.15
CA GLN A 128 -13.40 -16.66 -12.28
C GLN A 128 -12.85 -17.01 -10.89
N PRO A 129 -11.76 -16.36 -10.45
CA PRO A 129 -11.05 -16.77 -9.24
C PRO A 129 -11.80 -16.36 -7.97
N ASP A 130 -11.77 -17.22 -6.96
CA ASP A 130 -12.21 -16.88 -5.60
C ASP A 130 -11.20 -15.89 -5.00
N ARG A 131 -11.59 -14.60 -4.94
CA ARG A 131 -10.73 -13.53 -4.43
C ARG A 131 -10.62 -13.65 -2.90
N THR A 132 -9.50 -14.18 -2.44
CA THR A 132 -9.20 -14.33 -1.00
C THR A 132 -8.49 -13.09 -0.45
N GLY A 133 -8.61 -12.86 0.86
CA GLY A 133 -7.97 -11.73 1.53
C GLY A 133 -6.43 -11.77 1.46
N SER A 134 -5.83 -12.96 1.49
CA SER A 134 -4.38 -13.13 1.35
C SER A 134 -3.87 -12.77 -0.04
N GLN A 135 -4.63 -13.08 -1.10
CA GLN A 135 -4.32 -12.66 -2.47
C GLN A 135 -4.42 -11.14 -2.63
N LEU A 136 -5.47 -10.51 -2.08
CA LEU A 136 -5.58 -9.04 -2.05
C LEU A 136 -4.34 -8.42 -1.38
N ALA A 137 -3.99 -8.95 -0.21
CA ALA A 137 -2.87 -8.47 0.59
C ALA A 137 -1.54 -8.55 -0.18
N ARG A 138 -1.31 -9.66 -0.88
CA ARG A 138 -0.08 -9.93 -1.64
C ARG A 138 0.01 -9.20 -2.98
N GLU A 139 -1.07 -9.15 -3.74
CA GLU A 139 -1.03 -8.68 -5.13
C GLU A 139 -1.32 -7.17 -5.26
N ILE A 140 -2.17 -6.64 -4.38
CA ILE A 140 -2.56 -5.23 -4.43
C ILE A 140 -1.99 -4.49 -3.21
N LEU A 141 -2.31 -4.94 -2.00
CA LEU A 141 -2.12 -4.09 -0.82
C LEU A 141 -0.64 -3.90 -0.45
N SER A 142 0.18 -4.95 -0.46
CA SER A 142 1.62 -4.80 -0.17
C SER A 142 2.38 -3.98 -1.23
N PRO A 143 2.27 -4.23 -2.57
CA PRO A 143 3.02 -3.42 -3.53
C PRO A 143 2.43 -2.02 -3.71
N LEU A 144 1.11 -1.90 -3.85
CA LEU A 144 0.46 -0.62 -4.17
C LEU A 144 0.35 0.27 -2.92
N PHE A 145 -0.19 -0.27 -1.83
CA PHE A 145 -0.53 0.55 -0.66
C PHE A 145 0.69 0.82 0.21
N MET A 146 1.40 -0.22 0.64
CA MET A 146 2.59 -0.08 1.49
C MET A 146 3.83 0.43 0.72
N GLY A 147 3.97 0.03 -0.55
CA GLY A 147 5.11 0.42 -1.37
C GLY A 147 5.01 1.84 -1.94
N PHE A 148 3.81 2.26 -2.37
CA PHE A 148 3.65 3.48 -3.18
C PHE A 148 2.69 4.50 -2.56
N LEU A 149 1.45 4.09 -2.27
CA LEU A 149 0.37 5.01 -1.91
C LEU A 149 0.57 5.68 -0.55
N LEU A 150 0.90 4.90 0.48
CA LEU A 150 1.04 5.40 1.85
C LEU A 150 2.18 6.44 1.98
N PRO A 151 3.38 6.22 1.42
CA PRO A 151 4.42 7.24 1.45
C PRO A 151 4.13 8.47 0.59
N ILE A 152 3.48 8.32 -0.56
CA ILE A 152 3.18 9.47 -1.44
C ILE A 152 2.11 10.37 -0.83
N ILE A 153 1.08 9.79 -0.18
CA ILE A 153 0.04 10.56 0.52
C ILE A 153 0.65 11.34 1.68
N SER A 154 1.48 10.67 2.48
CA SER A 154 2.15 11.32 3.63
C SER A 154 3.14 12.40 3.16
N LEU A 155 3.93 12.14 2.12
CA LEU A 155 4.81 13.14 1.50
C LEU A 155 4.03 14.35 0.97
N GLY A 156 2.91 14.12 0.27
CA GLY A 156 2.05 15.18 -0.24
C GLY A 156 1.66 16.14 0.87
N TYR A 157 0.85 15.67 1.82
CA TYR A 157 0.33 16.52 2.89
C TYR A 157 1.42 17.10 3.81
N ALA A 158 2.46 16.34 4.16
CA ALA A 158 3.54 16.83 5.03
C ALA A 158 4.43 17.88 4.33
N SER A 159 4.69 17.71 3.03
CA SER A 159 5.45 18.70 2.27
C SER A 159 4.68 20.03 2.11
N ALA A 160 3.37 19.98 1.85
CA ALA A 160 2.57 21.20 1.74
C ALA A 160 2.35 21.93 3.06
N ALA A 161 2.45 21.24 4.20
CA ALA A 161 2.23 21.85 5.52
C ALA A 161 3.13 23.07 5.76
N ILE A 162 4.43 22.96 5.44
CA ILE A 162 5.39 24.07 5.62
C ILE A 162 5.63 24.77 4.29
N SER A 163 5.74 24.04 3.18
CA SER A 163 6.02 24.67 1.89
C SER A 163 4.88 25.56 1.42
N GLY A 164 3.62 25.20 1.68
CA GLY A 164 2.47 26.03 1.34
C GLY A 164 2.48 27.35 2.11
N GLU A 165 2.87 27.32 3.38
CA GLU A 165 3.00 28.53 4.21
C GLU A 165 4.15 29.43 3.74
N ARG A 166 5.27 28.84 3.29
CA ARG A 166 6.37 29.60 2.67
C ARG A 166 5.95 30.24 1.35
N THR A 167 5.36 29.48 0.45
CA THR A 167 4.96 29.98 -0.88
C THR A 167 3.96 31.13 -0.78
N ASN A 168 3.06 31.10 0.19
CA ASN A 168 2.06 32.15 0.37
C ASN A 168 2.54 33.32 1.26
N ARG A 169 3.81 33.32 1.70
CA ARG A 169 4.38 34.30 2.65
C ARG A 169 3.60 34.43 3.96
N THR A 170 2.77 33.43 4.29
CA THR A 170 1.98 33.37 5.53
C THR A 170 2.80 32.83 6.71
N LEU A 171 3.91 32.15 6.42
CA LEU A 171 4.80 31.62 7.45
C LEU A 171 5.39 32.72 8.36
N VAL A 172 5.73 33.88 7.80
CA VAL A 172 6.28 35.01 8.58
C VAL A 172 5.27 35.51 9.60
N TYR A 173 3.99 35.58 9.23
CA TYR A 173 2.90 35.98 10.13
C TYR A 173 2.67 34.96 11.26
N LEU A 174 2.80 33.67 10.95
CA LEU A 174 2.74 32.62 11.98
C LEU A 174 3.94 32.68 12.94
N LEU A 175 5.11 33.06 12.45
CA LEU A 175 6.33 33.17 13.25
C LEU A 175 6.41 34.46 14.09
N SER A 176 5.66 35.51 13.72
CA SER A 176 5.55 36.74 14.50
C SER A 176 4.48 36.67 15.59
N THR A 177 3.68 35.60 15.62
CA THR A 177 2.68 35.39 16.68
C THR A 177 3.37 35.04 18.01
N SER A 178 2.71 35.31 19.14
CA SER A 178 3.22 35.05 20.50
C SER A 178 3.37 33.55 20.87
N ILE A 179 3.26 32.65 19.90
CA ILE A 179 3.30 31.20 20.09
C ILE A 179 4.76 30.72 19.93
N PRO A 180 5.29 29.91 20.86
CA PRO A 180 6.64 29.38 20.71
C PRO A 180 6.74 28.47 19.47
N ARG A 181 7.82 28.62 18.69
CA ARG A 181 8.04 27.90 17.42
C ARG A 181 7.86 26.37 17.50
N PRO A 182 8.33 25.65 18.55
CA PRO A 182 8.08 24.23 18.69
C PRO A 182 6.59 23.87 18.77
N LEU A 183 5.78 24.72 19.39
CA LEU A 183 4.34 24.48 19.57
C LEU A 183 3.57 24.71 18.27
N ILE A 184 4.03 25.67 17.44
CA ILE A 184 3.57 25.82 16.05
C ILE A 184 3.85 24.51 15.29
N TYR A 185 5.08 23.98 15.36
CA TYR A 185 5.43 22.72 14.69
C TYR A 185 4.55 21.53 15.14
N CYS A 186 4.29 21.38 16.45
CA CYS A 186 3.37 20.36 16.96
C CYS A 186 1.94 20.52 16.43
N SER A 187 1.44 21.75 16.30
CA SER A 187 0.12 22.04 15.74
C SER A 187 0.03 21.63 14.26
N LEU A 188 1.08 21.92 13.49
CA LEU A 188 1.21 21.50 12.09
C LEU A 188 1.25 19.97 11.97
N TYR A 189 2.08 19.33 12.80
CA TYR A 189 2.22 17.89 12.82
C TYR A 189 0.89 17.20 13.11
N SER A 190 0.18 17.61 14.16
CA SER A 190 -1.12 17.03 14.51
C SER A 190 -2.18 17.24 13.43
N ALA A 191 -2.25 18.42 12.81
CA ALA A 191 -3.18 18.70 11.70
C ALA A 191 -2.93 17.78 10.49
N VAL A 192 -1.67 17.67 10.09
CA VAL A 192 -1.27 16.81 8.97
C VAL A 192 -1.48 15.35 9.31
N LEU A 193 -1.15 14.93 10.53
CA LEU A 193 -1.30 13.55 10.98
C LEU A 193 -2.76 13.10 10.95
N VAL A 194 -3.69 13.91 11.47
CA VAL A 194 -5.13 13.58 11.45
C VAL A 194 -5.65 13.47 10.02
N LEU A 195 -5.27 14.41 9.15
CA LEU A 195 -5.67 14.37 7.74
C LEU A 195 -5.11 13.15 7.01
N THR A 196 -3.81 12.91 7.13
CA THR A 196 -3.14 11.78 6.47
C THR A 196 -3.68 10.45 6.97
N LEU A 197 -3.86 10.27 8.28
CA LEU A 197 -4.48 9.06 8.84
C LEU A 197 -5.90 8.84 8.33
N THR A 198 -6.72 9.89 8.28
CA THR A 198 -8.09 9.78 7.78
C THR A 198 -8.10 9.31 6.33
N VAL A 199 -7.22 9.87 5.50
CA VAL A 199 -7.13 9.51 4.07
C VAL A 199 -6.54 8.11 3.87
N THR A 200 -5.46 7.76 4.57
CA THR A 200 -4.82 6.43 4.41
C THR A 200 -5.72 5.32 4.96
N LEU A 201 -6.27 5.47 6.16
CA LEU A 201 -7.20 4.49 6.73
C LEU A 201 -8.51 4.41 5.93
N GLY A 202 -9.02 5.55 5.46
CA GLY A 202 -10.20 5.60 4.59
C GLY A 202 -9.98 4.87 3.26
N CYS A 203 -8.81 5.05 2.64
CA CYS A 203 -8.44 4.33 1.42
C CYS A 203 -8.26 2.82 1.66
N LEU A 204 -7.63 2.44 2.78
CA LEU A 204 -7.49 1.04 3.14
C LEU A 204 -8.87 0.40 3.33
N ALA A 205 -9.75 1.06 4.08
CA ALA A 205 -11.12 0.62 4.30
C ALA A 205 -11.89 0.50 2.99
N SER A 206 -11.81 1.49 2.09
CA SER A 206 -12.53 1.45 0.82
C SER A 206 -12.11 0.29 -0.07
N ILE A 207 -10.81 0.01 -0.19
CA ILE A 207 -10.26 -1.13 -0.95
C ILE A 207 -10.71 -2.46 -0.33
N CYS A 208 -10.65 -2.58 1.00
CA CYS A 208 -11.04 -3.82 1.68
C CYS A 208 -12.54 -4.08 1.61
N PHE A 209 -13.39 -3.04 1.68
CA PHE A 209 -14.84 -3.20 1.58
C PHE A 209 -15.30 -3.71 0.21
N LEU A 210 -14.54 -3.49 -0.86
CA LEU A 210 -14.87 -4.03 -2.20
C LEU A 210 -14.94 -5.55 -2.26
N ILE A 211 -14.23 -6.23 -1.38
CA ILE A 211 -14.14 -7.69 -1.36
C ILE A 211 -15.14 -8.31 -0.37
N GLY A 212 -15.76 -7.51 0.48
CA GLY A 212 -16.70 -7.97 1.50
C GLY A 212 -16.00 -8.63 2.69
N ALA A 213 -16.57 -9.73 3.21
CA ALA A 213 -16.15 -10.35 4.47
C ALA A 213 -14.65 -10.73 4.51
N ASN A 214 -14.12 -11.27 3.41
CA ASN A 214 -12.71 -11.64 3.30
C ASN A 214 -11.77 -10.40 3.37
N GLY A 215 -12.24 -9.24 2.93
CA GLY A 215 -11.48 -7.99 2.99
C GLY A 215 -11.45 -7.38 4.39
N VAL A 216 -12.50 -7.58 5.20
CA VAL A 216 -12.57 -7.06 6.58
C VAL A 216 -11.52 -7.70 7.49
N GLU A 217 -11.25 -9.00 7.32
CA GLU A 217 -10.19 -9.68 8.09
C GLU A 217 -8.80 -9.07 7.78
N VAL A 218 -8.54 -8.77 6.51
CA VAL A 218 -7.30 -8.12 6.08
C VAL A 218 -7.24 -6.69 6.63
N LEU A 219 -8.35 -5.96 6.60
CA LEU A 219 -8.46 -4.59 7.10
C LEU A 219 -7.99 -4.51 8.56
N TYR A 220 -8.55 -5.33 9.45
CA TYR A 220 -8.18 -5.32 10.87
C TYR A 220 -6.69 -5.57 11.11
N LYS A 221 -6.06 -6.43 10.29
CA LYS A 221 -4.63 -6.74 10.39
C LYS A 221 -3.74 -5.61 9.86
N TYR A 222 -4.16 -4.91 8.81
CA TYR A 222 -3.40 -3.81 8.20
C TYR A 222 -3.54 -2.48 8.94
N VAL A 223 -4.68 -2.19 9.58
CA VAL A 223 -4.93 -0.93 10.30
C VAL A 223 -3.81 -0.54 11.28
N PRO A 224 -3.34 -1.39 12.21
CA PRO A 224 -2.28 -0.99 13.14
C PRO A 224 -0.95 -0.71 12.44
N VAL A 225 -0.60 -1.50 11.42
CA VAL A 225 0.62 -1.31 10.63
C VAL A 225 0.58 0.02 9.89
N VAL A 226 -0.54 0.31 9.22
CA VAL A 226 -0.77 1.56 8.49
C VAL A 226 -0.76 2.77 9.42
N PHE A 227 -1.38 2.65 10.59
CA PHE A 227 -1.44 3.72 11.58
C PHE A 227 -0.04 4.14 12.05
N VAL A 228 0.77 3.19 12.52
CA VAL A 228 2.14 3.46 13.01
C VAL A 228 3.05 3.90 11.87
N SER A 229 2.92 3.28 10.69
CA SER A 229 3.69 3.69 9.51
C SER A 229 3.38 5.13 9.09
N THR A 230 2.09 5.52 9.09
CA THR A 230 1.67 6.89 8.77
C THR A 230 2.27 7.89 9.75
N ILE A 231 2.25 7.60 11.07
CA ILE A 231 2.90 8.41 12.10
C ILE A 231 4.39 8.62 11.77
N SER A 232 5.11 7.55 11.43
CA SER A 232 6.53 7.61 11.10
C SER A 232 6.80 8.41 9.83
N TYR A 233 6.04 8.18 8.76
CA TYR A 233 6.24 8.90 7.49
C TYR A 233 5.90 10.38 7.60
N VAL A 234 4.82 10.74 8.31
CA VAL A 234 4.46 12.15 8.54
C VAL A 234 5.56 12.86 9.32
N SER A 235 6.09 12.24 10.39
CA SER A 235 7.20 12.83 11.16
C SER A 235 8.45 13.03 10.28
N LEU A 236 8.80 12.03 9.48
CA LEU A 236 9.95 12.09 8.57
C LEU A 236 9.79 13.19 7.52
N PHE A 237 8.68 13.21 6.79
CA PHE A 237 8.50 14.17 5.70
C PHE A 237 8.31 15.60 6.21
N LEU A 238 7.69 15.77 7.38
CA LEU A 238 7.56 17.09 7.98
C LEU A 238 8.91 17.64 8.48
N LEU A 239 9.75 16.78 9.06
CA LEU A 239 11.15 17.11 9.39
C LEU A 239 11.91 17.61 8.16
N PHE A 240 11.84 16.86 7.06
CA PHE A 240 12.49 17.27 5.81
C PHE A 240 11.90 18.54 5.21
N SER A 241 10.57 18.72 5.30
CA SER A 241 9.88 19.93 4.83
C SER A 241 10.34 21.18 5.59
N ALA A 242 10.64 21.06 6.89
CA ALA A 242 11.25 22.13 7.68
C ALA A 242 12.70 22.40 7.21
N TRP A 243 13.48 21.34 6.99
CA TRP A 243 14.91 21.42 6.70
C TRP A 243 15.23 21.91 5.28
N VAL A 244 14.47 21.53 4.26
CA VAL A 244 14.73 21.89 2.86
C VAL A 244 13.94 23.13 2.46
N ARG A 245 14.52 24.07 1.69
CA ARG A 245 13.84 25.30 1.24
C ARG A 245 12.74 25.05 0.19
N ARG A 246 12.94 24.13 -0.76
CA ARG A 246 11.98 23.80 -1.82
C ARG A 246 11.44 22.38 -1.68
N ALA A 247 10.12 22.22 -1.60
CA ALA A 247 9.44 20.93 -1.52
C ALA A 247 9.66 20.03 -2.75
N THR A 248 9.96 20.60 -3.92
CA THR A 248 10.22 19.84 -5.14
C THR A 248 11.43 18.93 -5.03
N PHE A 249 12.48 19.35 -4.32
CA PHE A 249 13.65 18.51 -4.08
C PHE A 249 13.34 17.34 -3.16
N LEU A 250 12.42 17.52 -2.19
CA LEU A 250 12.01 16.45 -1.30
C LEU A 250 11.23 15.36 -2.06
N ALA A 251 10.32 15.78 -2.94
CA ALA A 251 9.54 14.85 -3.76
C ALA A 251 10.42 14.12 -4.79
N LEU A 252 11.37 14.83 -5.42
CA LEU A 252 12.32 14.24 -6.35
C LEU A 252 13.27 13.25 -5.65
N ALA A 253 13.83 13.63 -4.50
CA ALA A 253 14.69 12.75 -3.71
C ALA A 253 13.94 11.49 -3.26
N TYR A 254 12.68 11.64 -2.82
CA TYR A 254 11.85 10.49 -2.45
C TYR A 254 11.53 9.60 -3.65
N ALA A 255 11.15 10.17 -4.79
CA ALA A 255 10.87 9.43 -6.02
C ALA A 255 12.09 8.62 -6.49
N LEU A 256 13.28 9.24 -6.50
CA LEU A 256 14.54 8.57 -6.82
C LEU A 256 14.90 7.50 -5.79
N MET A 257 14.63 7.73 -4.51
CA MET A 257 14.87 6.74 -3.46
C MET A 257 13.96 5.52 -3.65
N VAL A 258 12.67 5.71 -3.94
CA VAL A 258 11.74 4.59 -4.20
C VAL A 258 12.14 3.81 -5.45
N GLU A 259 12.45 4.50 -6.56
CA GLU A 259 12.83 3.87 -7.83
C GLU A 259 14.12 3.04 -7.68
N THR A 260 15.12 3.56 -6.97
CA THR A 260 16.40 2.86 -6.73
C THR A 260 16.30 1.73 -5.69
N LEU A 261 15.48 1.90 -4.63
CA LEU A 261 15.26 0.88 -3.61
C LEU A 261 14.45 -0.32 -4.14
N THR A 262 13.56 -0.08 -5.09
CA THR A 262 12.72 -1.13 -5.70
C THR A 262 13.48 -1.90 -6.78
N ALA A 263 14.40 -1.24 -7.51
CA ALA A 263 15.05 -1.82 -8.67
C ALA A 263 16.13 -2.87 -8.36
N ASN A 264 17.12 -2.63 -7.47
CA ASN A 264 18.31 -3.51 -7.41
C ASN A 264 19.18 -3.45 -6.13
N MET A 265 18.65 -3.14 -4.93
CA MET A 265 19.52 -3.00 -3.74
C MET A 265 19.72 -4.28 -2.89
N PRO A 266 20.96 -4.55 -2.40
CA PRO A 266 21.26 -5.62 -1.43
C PRO A 266 20.53 -5.38 -0.10
N GLY A 267 20.12 -6.47 0.56
CA GLY A 267 19.15 -6.46 1.67
C GLY A 267 19.47 -5.54 2.85
N VAL A 268 20.73 -5.20 3.08
CA VAL A 268 21.20 -4.34 4.20
C VAL A 268 20.79 -2.87 4.04
N VAL A 269 20.65 -2.36 2.81
CA VAL A 269 20.21 -0.96 2.61
C VAL A 269 18.69 -0.85 2.75
N LYS A 270 17.95 -1.93 2.45
CA LYS A 270 16.50 -1.98 2.63
C LYS A 270 16.09 -1.83 4.10
N SER A 271 16.87 -2.37 5.04
CA SER A 271 16.58 -2.32 6.47
C SER A 271 16.66 -0.93 7.13
N ILE A 272 17.05 0.12 6.40
CA ILE A 272 17.04 1.49 6.90
C ILE A 272 15.67 2.16 6.67
N THR A 273 14.84 1.60 5.79
CA THR A 273 13.61 2.25 5.32
C THR A 273 12.41 1.95 6.22
N VAL A 274 11.53 2.94 6.40
CA VAL A 274 10.23 2.78 7.10
C VAL A 274 9.39 1.67 6.44
N SER A 275 9.43 1.60 5.10
CA SER A 275 8.73 0.56 4.33
C SER A 275 9.21 -0.85 4.67
N PHE A 276 10.50 -1.04 4.96
CA PHE A 276 11.02 -2.33 5.38
C PHE A 276 10.42 -2.78 6.72
N TYR A 277 10.42 -1.92 7.74
CA TYR A 277 9.84 -2.29 9.05
C TYR A 277 8.33 -2.49 8.98
N ALA A 278 7.62 -1.67 8.18
CA ALA A 278 6.19 -1.85 7.95
C ALA A 278 5.87 -3.19 7.28
N ASN A 279 6.62 -3.56 6.24
CA ASN A 279 6.47 -4.85 5.57
C ASN A 279 6.93 -6.02 6.46
N SER A 280 7.95 -5.84 7.30
CA SER A 280 8.44 -6.90 8.20
C SER A 280 7.40 -7.26 9.25
N TRP A 281 6.72 -6.26 9.80
CA TRP A 281 5.60 -6.47 10.70
C TRP A 281 4.45 -7.22 10.00
N LEU A 282 4.18 -6.91 8.74
CA LEU A 282 3.13 -7.56 7.98
C LEU A 282 3.45 -9.02 7.59
N TYR A 283 4.72 -9.33 7.33
CA TYR A 283 5.19 -10.68 6.95
C TYR A 283 5.52 -11.58 8.14
N ASP A 284 5.44 -11.07 9.37
CA ASP A 284 5.69 -11.88 10.55
C ASP A 284 4.64 -13.01 10.65
N LYS A 285 5.13 -14.25 10.78
CA LYS A 285 4.31 -15.48 10.76
C LYS A 285 3.35 -15.58 11.96
N SER A 286 3.51 -14.72 12.96
CA SER A 286 2.57 -14.54 14.08
C SER A 286 1.22 -13.98 13.63
N LEU A 287 1.17 -13.25 12.52
CA LEU A 287 -0.05 -12.79 11.87
C LEU A 287 -0.50 -13.89 10.90
N SER A 288 -1.63 -14.54 11.18
CA SER A 288 -2.22 -15.70 10.46
C SER A 288 -2.54 -15.52 8.96
N LEU A 289 -1.98 -14.52 8.29
CA LEU A 289 -2.20 -14.17 6.89
C LEU A 289 -1.36 -14.99 5.90
N GLY A 290 -0.37 -15.77 6.37
CA GLY A 290 0.44 -16.66 5.50
C GLY A 290 1.20 -15.92 4.40
N LEU A 291 1.46 -14.62 4.57
CA LEU A 291 2.13 -13.80 3.56
C LEU A 291 3.62 -14.08 3.58
N GLU A 292 4.08 -14.95 2.69
CA GLU A 292 5.51 -15.10 2.45
C GLU A 292 6.04 -13.93 1.60
N PRO A 293 7.21 -13.37 1.93
CA PRO A 293 7.82 -12.30 1.16
C PRO A 293 8.14 -12.81 -0.26
N ASN A 294 7.65 -12.10 -1.27
CA ASN A 294 7.89 -12.44 -2.68
C ASN A 294 9.33 -12.10 -3.16
N ILE A 295 10.24 -11.79 -2.23
CA ILE A 295 11.60 -11.36 -2.51
C ILE A 295 12.56 -12.32 -1.80
N PRO A 296 13.42 -13.04 -2.54
CA PRO A 296 14.26 -14.12 -1.98
C PRO A 296 15.35 -13.64 -0.99
N ALA A 297 15.56 -12.33 -0.83
CA ALA A 297 16.56 -11.73 0.06
C ALA A 297 15.92 -10.81 1.13
N TYR A 298 14.69 -11.11 1.55
CA TYR A 298 13.98 -10.37 2.59
C TYR A 298 13.95 -11.19 3.88
N ASN A 299 14.78 -10.80 4.87
CA ASN A 299 14.76 -11.40 6.20
C ASN A 299 13.83 -10.55 7.09
N PRO A 300 12.58 -10.98 7.32
CA PRO A 300 11.64 -10.21 8.12
C PRO A 300 12.14 -10.10 9.56
N VAL A 301 12.04 -8.90 10.10
CA VAL A 301 12.31 -8.62 11.51
C VAL A 301 11.03 -8.91 12.31
N MET A 302 11.18 -9.39 13.56
CA MET A 302 10.05 -9.67 14.46
C MET A 302 9.09 -8.47 14.57
N ALA A 303 7.78 -8.72 14.69
CA ALA A 303 6.78 -7.66 14.78
C ALA A 303 7.07 -6.66 15.92
N GLY A 304 7.46 -7.15 17.10
CA GLY A 304 7.72 -6.31 18.28
C GLY A 304 8.88 -5.33 18.08
N THR A 305 9.98 -5.77 17.48
CA THR A 305 11.12 -4.89 17.19
C THR A 305 10.78 -3.89 16.08
N SER A 306 10.02 -4.30 15.07
CA SER A 306 9.57 -3.40 14.00
C SER A 306 8.67 -2.27 14.52
N GLN A 307 7.71 -2.60 15.40
CA GLN A 307 6.86 -1.62 16.08
C GLN A 307 7.68 -0.60 16.89
N LEU A 308 8.60 -1.11 17.71
CA LEU A 308 9.43 -0.29 18.58
C LEU A 308 10.29 0.67 17.76
N VAL A 309 10.96 0.17 16.70
CA VAL A 309 11.78 1.00 15.81
C VAL A 309 10.97 2.10 15.15
N LEU A 310 9.77 1.79 14.64
CA LEU A 310 8.90 2.80 14.01
C LEU A 310 8.46 3.88 14.99
N VAL A 311 8.06 3.50 16.21
CA VAL A 311 7.66 4.46 17.25
C VAL A 311 8.84 5.33 17.68
N LEU A 312 10.00 4.73 17.97
CA LEU A 312 11.20 5.48 18.32
C LEU A 312 11.63 6.42 17.19
N ALA A 313 11.65 5.94 15.95
CA ALA A 313 11.99 6.77 14.79
C ALA A 313 11.02 7.96 14.67
N SER A 314 9.72 7.74 14.86
CA SER A 314 8.73 8.82 14.80
C SER A 314 8.94 9.89 15.86
N LEU A 315 9.29 9.50 17.09
CA LEU A 315 9.60 10.41 18.19
C LEU A 315 10.88 11.21 17.90
N VAL A 316 11.93 10.53 17.44
CA VAL A 316 13.20 11.16 17.08
C VAL A 316 13.00 12.18 15.96
N PHE A 317 12.27 11.83 14.89
CA PHE A 317 12.01 12.75 13.79
C PHE A 317 11.17 13.95 14.21
N LEU A 318 10.19 13.77 15.09
CA LEU A 318 9.35 14.86 15.61
C LEU A 318 10.19 15.82 16.47
N VAL A 319 11.01 15.29 17.38
CA VAL A 319 11.90 16.09 18.26
C VAL A 319 12.94 16.86 17.45
N LEU A 320 13.60 16.19 16.50
CA LEU A 320 14.54 16.84 15.58
C LEU A 320 13.84 17.91 14.73
N GLY A 321 12.60 17.64 14.30
CA GLY A 321 11.79 18.58 13.52
C GLY A 321 11.48 19.85 14.29
N MET A 322 11.03 19.71 15.55
CA MET A 322 10.81 20.83 16.46
C MET A 322 12.09 21.64 16.67
N TRP A 323 13.22 20.96 16.89
CA TRP A 323 14.50 21.61 17.16
C TRP A 323 15.00 22.40 15.95
N ILE A 324 14.99 21.81 14.75
CA ILE A 324 15.37 22.50 13.51
C ILE A 324 14.43 23.68 13.24
N PHE A 325 13.12 23.49 13.36
CA PHE A 325 12.13 24.54 13.14
C PHE A 325 12.31 25.73 14.10
N SER A 326 12.72 25.47 15.35
CA SER A 326 12.97 26.54 16.32
C SER A 326 14.20 27.38 15.99
N ARG A 327 15.26 26.77 15.45
CA ARG A 327 16.55 27.44 15.22
C ARG A 327 16.66 28.06 13.83
N LYS A 328 15.93 27.54 12.86
CA LYS A 328 16.06 27.96 11.48
C LYS A 328 15.37 29.31 11.26
N GLU A 329 16.07 30.18 10.53
CA GLU A 329 15.51 31.42 10.02
C GLU A 329 14.83 31.14 8.68
N TYR A 330 13.59 31.62 8.56
CA TYR A 330 12.75 31.39 7.41
C TYR A 330 12.64 32.70 6.63
N ASP A 331 13.47 32.82 5.60
CA ASP A 331 13.38 33.88 4.58
C ASP A 331 12.28 33.58 3.54
#